data_AF-A0A7V0MTX9-F1
#
_entry.id   AF-A0A7V0MTX9-F1
#
_cell.length_a   1.000
_cell.length_b   1.000
_cell.length_c   1.000
_cell.angle_alpha   90.00
_cell.angle_beta   90.00
_cell.angle_gamma   90.00
#
_symmetry.space_group_name_H-M   'P 1'
#
loop_
_entity.id
_entity.type
_entity.pdbx_description
1 polymer ?
#
loop_
_entity_poly.entity_id
_entity_poly.type
_entity_poly.pdbx_seq_one_letter_code
_entity_poly.pdbx_strand_id
1 'polypeptide(L)'
;MEKTLEKRELYLALETVDRELKELQTKIKQYQRELEELRVEYRYLLDDEEVNAALRDKKACIEEAEKRLRELNEQRAELIRAIEEAEKRSEQELQRARKKLPEAVKSFYRARNRLIEALAASVDGLQERLKSLEEAVEAYYQAGEKLAEIACQAKEHKGAGWIVSLADLTAPARRLWLKIMEQEPVPEVKIEEEVLELSRWWLDLLDEFERLKRAKFPPCLMTLKRKKELVQLANEARRQLERRWKGG
;
A
#
# COMPACT_ATOMS: atom_id res chain seq x y z
N MET A 1 -5.65 -11.62 0.77
CA MET A 1 -6.95 -11.14 0.26
C MET A 1 -7.80 -12.28 -0.26
N GLU A 2 -7.26 -13.18 -1.09
CA GLU A 2 -7.99 -14.36 -1.62
C GLU A 2 -8.67 -15.20 -0.53
N LYS A 3 -7.95 -15.62 0.52
CA LYS A 3 -8.55 -16.41 1.63
C LYS A 3 -9.66 -15.68 2.42
N THR A 4 -9.63 -14.34 2.42
CA THR A 4 -10.66 -13.53 3.07
C THR A 4 -11.90 -13.38 2.19
N LEU A 5 -11.71 -13.47 0.87
CA LEU A 5 -12.79 -13.51 -0.12
C LEU A 5 -13.48 -14.88 -0.07
N GLU A 6 -12.71 -15.98 -0.03
CA GLU A 6 -13.24 -17.36 0.11
C GLU A 6 -14.14 -17.51 1.36
N LYS A 7 -13.70 -17.01 2.53
CA LYS A 7 -14.54 -17.07 3.74
C LYS A 7 -15.84 -16.29 3.56
N ARG A 8 -15.79 -15.08 2.98
CA ARG A 8 -16.99 -14.26 2.74
C ARG A 8 -17.97 -14.94 1.76
N GLU A 9 -17.45 -15.56 0.71
CA GLU A 9 -18.25 -16.32 -0.25
C GLU A 9 -18.98 -17.48 0.43
N LEU A 10 -18.34 -18.21 1.35
CA LEU A 10 -18.98 -19.28 2.12
C LEU A 10 -20.12 -18.78 3.02
N TYR A 11 -19.94 -17.65 3.70
CA TYR A 11 -21.03 -17.06 4.50
C TYR A 11 -22.19 -16.55 3.65
N LEU A 12 -21.90 -15.94 2.49
CA LEU A 12 -22.94 -15.50 1.54
C LEU A 12 -23.72 -16.68 0.96
N ALA A 13 -23.02 -17.78 0.64
CA ALA A 13 -23.65 -19.02 0.21
C ALA A 13 -24.56 -19.59 1.31
N LEU A 14 -24.08 -19.61 2.56
CA LEU A 14 -24.87 -20.07 3.71
C LEU A 14 -26.13 -19.21 3.93
N GLU A 15 -26.01 -17.89 3.83
CA GLU A 15 -27.14 -16.98 3.96
C GLU A 15 -28.19 -17.20 2.86
N THR A 16 -27.73 -17.44 1.63
CA THR A 16 -28.60 -17.79 0.50
C THR A 16 -29.36 -19.09 0.77
N VAL A 17 -28.67 -20.15 1.20
CA VAL A 17 -29.29 -21.43 1.54
C VAL A 17 -30.27 -21.30 2.71
N ASP A 18 -29.94 -20.53 3.75
CA ASP A 18 -30.83 -20.27 4.89
C ASP A 18 -32.11 -19.53 4.47
N ARG A 19 -32.02 -18.64 3.47
CA ARG A 19 -33.18 -17.94 2.89
C ARG A 19 -34.05 -18.92 2.10
N GLU A 20 -33.45 -19.71 1.21
CA GLU A 20 -34.16 -20.73 0.43
C GLU A 20 -34.88 -21.75 1.32
N LEU A 21 -34.23 -22.19 2.41
CA LEU A 21 -34.83 -23.10 3.39
C LEU A 21 -36.08 -22.50 4.05
N LYS A 22 -36.04 -21.23 4.45
CA LYS A 22 -37.20 -20.55 5.06
C LYS A 22 -38.37 -20.41 4.08
N GLU A 23 -38.07 -20.06 2.84
CA GLU A 23 -39.08 -19.96 1.78
C GLU A 23 -39.72 -21.32 1.51
N LEU A 24 -38.91 -22.37 1.40
CA LEU A 24 -39.39 -23.72 1.14
C LEU A 24 -40.22 -24.30 2.29
N GLN A 25 -39.80 -24.05 3.55
CA GLN A 25 -40.59 -24.41 4.73
C GLN A 25 -41.97 -23.72 4.75
N THR A 26 -42.02 -22.46 4.29
CA THR A 26 -43.28 -21.72 4.20
C THR A 26 -44.19 -22.31 3.12
N LYS A 27 -43.62 -22.65 1.95
CA LYS A 27 -44.34 -23.33 0.85
C LYS A 27 -44.90 -24.69 1.26
N ILE A 28 -44.12 -25.52 1.96
CA ILE A 28 -44.59 -26.83 2.45
C ILE A 28 -45.80 -26.65 3.37
N LYS A 29 -45.74 -25.70 4.33
CA LYS A 29 -46.89 -25.40 5.20
C LYS A 29 -48.11 -24.93 4.42
N GLN A 30 -47.91 -24.14 3.37
CA GLN A 30 -48.99 -23.71 2.50
C GLN A 30 -49.62 -24.90 1.75
N TYR A 31 -48.82 -25.76 1.12
CA TYR A 31 -49.32 -26.95 0.43
C TYR A 31 -50.04 -27.92 1.37
N GLN A 32 -49.56 -28.06 2.61
CA GLN A 32 -50.24 -28.86 3.63
C GLN A 32 -51.61 -28.29 4.01
N ARG A 33 -51.74 -26.96 4.10
CA ARG A 33 -53.04 -26.30 4.33
C ARG A 33 -53.98 -26.48 3.15
N GLU A 34 -53.51 -26.21 1.93
CA GLU A 34 -54.29 -26.39 0.71
C GLU A 34 -54.77 -27.84 0.53
N LEU A 35 -53.92 -28.82 0.87
CA LEU A 35 -54.30 -30.24 0.86
C LEU A 35 -55.42 -30.54 1.86
N GLU A 36 -55.36 -29.95 3.06
CA GLU A 36 -56.39 -30.13 4.08
C GLU A 36 -57.70 -29.42 3.72
N GLU A 37 -57.63 -28.22 3.12
CA GLU A 37 -58.78 -27.50 2.57
C GLU A 37 -59.48 -28.32 1.48
N LEU A 38 -58.74 -28.87 0.51
CA LEU A 38 -59.27 -29.77 -0.51
C LEU A 38 -59.93 -31.01 0.10
N ARG A 39 -59.34 -31.60 1.15
CA ARG A 39 -59.94 -32.75 1.85
C ARG A 39 -61.25 -32.40 2.55
N VAL A 40 -61.36 -31.19 3.08
CA VAL A 40 -62.59 -30.72 3.76
C VAL A 40 -63.66 -30.38 2.74
N GLU A 41 -63.30 -29.64 1.68
CA GLU A 41 -64.20 -29.20 0.61
C GLU A 41 -64.82 -30.40 -0.12
N TYR A 42 -64.01 -31.40 -0.47
CA TYR A 42 -64.44 -32.57 -1.22
C TYR A 42 -64.67 -33.82 -0.36
N ARG A 43 -64.96 -33.65 0.95
CA ARG A 43 -65.11 -34.75 1.92
C ARG A 43 -66.11 -35.84 1.51
N TYR A 44 -67.15 -35.49 0.75
CA TYR A 44 -68.20 -36.40 0.31
C TYR A 44 -68.07 -36.84 -1.15
N LEU A 45 -67.02 -36.42 -1.86
CA LEU A 45 -66.75 -36.69 -3.28
C LEU A 45 -65.47 -37.52 -3.46
N LEU A 46 -65.17 -38.40 -2.51
CA LEU A 46 -63.93 -39.19 -2.48
C LEU A 46 -63.84 -40.27 -3.58
N ASP A 47 -64.95 -40.61 -4.22
CA ASP A 47 -64.99 -41.55 -5.34
C ASP A 47 -64.82 -40.87 -6.71
N ASP A 48 -64.73 -39.53 -6.73
CA ASP A 48 -64.51 -38.74 -7.94
C ASP A 48 -63.03 -38.81 -8.37
N GLU A 49 -62.78 -39.17 -9.63
CA GLU A 49 -61.42 -39.31 -10.16
C GLU A 49 -60.67 -37.97 -10.23
N GLU A 50 -61.35 -36.86 -10.51
CA GLU A 50 -60.73 -35.53 -10.63
C GLU A 50 -60.26 -35.04 -9.26
N VAL A 51 -61.09 -35.23 -8.21
CA VAL A 51 -60.74 -34.92 -6.82
C VAL A 51 -59.55 -35.76 -6.35
N ASN A 52 -59.55 -37.05 -6.67
CA ASN A 52 -58.44 -37.94 -6.33
C ASN A 52 -57.15 -37.59 -7.06
N ALA A 53 -57.22 -37.12 -8.30
CA ALA A 53 -56.06 -36.61 -9.05
C ALA A 53 -55.50 -35.35 -8.38
N ALA A 54 -56.34 -34.37 -8.07
CA ALA A 54 -55.92 -33.13 -7.40
C ALA A 54 -55.26 -33.38 -6.03
N LEU A 55 -55.80 -34.31 -5.24
CA LEU A 55 -55.20 -34.71 -3.95
C LEU A 55 -53.84 -35.41 -4.12
N ARG A 56 -53.67 -36.22 -5.18
CA ARG A 56 -52.38 -36.85 -5.50
C ARG A 56 -51.35 -35.82 -5.94
N ASP A 57 -51.73 -34.90 -6.81
CA ASP A 57 -50.84 -33.85 -7.31
C ASP A 57 -50.34 -32.97 -6.15
N LYS A 58 -51.23 -32.58 -5.23
CA LYS A 58 -50.82 -31.81 -4.04
C LYS A 58 -49.90 -32.59 -3.11
N LYS A 59 -50.13 -33.90 -2.91
CA LYS A 59 -49.19 -34.75 -2.16
C LYS A 59 -47.83 -34.84 -2.85
N ALA A 60 -47.80 -34.99 -4.17
CA ALA A 60 -46.56 -35.01 -4.94
C ALA A 60 -45.77 -33.71 -4.79
N CYS A 61 -46.45 -32.54 -4.83
CA CYS A 61 -45.80 -31.25 -4.58
C CYS A 61 -45.21 -31.14 -3.17
N ILE A 62 -45.89 -31.67 -2.15
CA ILE A 62 -45.36 -31.71 -0.78
C ILE A 62 -44.13 -32.62 -0.72
N GLU A 63 -44.20 -33.82 -1.29
CA GLU A 63 -43.07 -34.78 -1.30
C GLU A 63 -41.84 -34.22 -2.03
N GLU A 64 -42.04 -33.54 -3.16
CA GLU A 64 -40.96 -32.88 -3.91
C GLU A 64 -40.33 -31.74 -3.11
N ALA A 65 -41.15 -30.90 -2.48
CA ALA A 65 -40.66 -29.82 -1.62
C ALA A 65 -39.93 -30.36 -0.38
N GLU A 66 -40.39 -31.45 0.23
CA GLU A 66 -39.72 -32.12 1.34
C GLU A 66 -38.40 -32.78 0.92
N LYS A 67 -38.31 -33.31 -0.30
CA LYS A 67 -37.05 -33.80 -0.86
C LYS A 67 -36.06 -32.65 -1.05
N ARG A 68 -36.49 -31.54 -1.65
CA ARG A 68 -35.65 -30.35 -1.82
C ARG A 68 -35.20 -29.77 -0.48
N LEU A 69 -36.04 -29.84 0.56
CA LEU A 69 -35.69 -29.41 1.91
C LEU A 69 -34.60 -30.28 2.51
N ARG A 70 -34.60 -31.60 2.27
CA ARG A 70 -33.51 -32.48 2.69
C ARG A 70 -32.19 -32.12 2.01
N GLU A 71 -32.21 -31.93 0.68
CA GLU A 71 -31.02 -31.52 -0.09
C GLU A 71 -30.43 -30.19 0.42
N LEU A 72 -31.26 -29.18 0.64
CA LEU A 72 -30.79 -27.88 1.15
C LEU A 72 -30.23 -27.97 2.58
N ASN A 73 -30.77 -28.85 3.43
CA ASN A 73 -30.22 -29.07 4.77
C ASN A 73 -28.85 -29.77 4.73
N GLU A 74 -28.64 -30.69 3.78
CA GLU A 74 -27.32 -31.30 3.54
C GLU A 74 -26.31 -30.25 3.05
N GLN A 75 -26.68 -29.44 2.07
CA GLN A 75 -25.86 -28.32 1.57
C GLN A 75 -25.50 -27.33 2.69
N ARG A 76 -26.48 -26.99 3.54
CA ARG A 76 -26.26 -26.15 4.71
C ARG A 76 -25.23 -26.76 5.67
N ALA A 77 -25.32 -28.06 5.95
CA ALA A 77 -24.38 -28.75 6.83
C ALA A 77 -22.97 -28.80 6.25
N GLU A 78 -22.84 -29.00 4.93
CA GLU A 78 -21.55 -28.95 4.23
C GLU A 78 -20.92 -27.56 4.29
N LEU A 79 -21.70 -26.49 4.06
CA LEU A 79 -21.24 -25.11 4.16
C LEU A 79 -20.76 -24.77 5.57
N ILE A 80 -21.49 -25.20 6.61
CA ILE A 80 -21.06 -25.01 8.01
C ILE A 80 -19.72 -25.70 8.27
N ARG A 81 -19.55 -26.96 7.83
CA ARG A 81 -18.27 -27.67 7.99
C ARG A 81 -17.12 -26.97 7.25
N ALA A 82 -17.37 -26.50 6.02
CA ALA A 82 -16.37 -25.78 5.24
C ALA A 82 -15.94 -24.47 5.93
N ILE A 83 -16.89 -23.75 6.53
CA ILE A 83 -16.61 -22.55 7.33
C ILE A 83 -15.77 -22.90 8.55
N GLU A 84 -16.17 -23.91 9.34
CA GLU A 84 -15.42 -24.34 10.54
C GLU A 84 -13.98 -24.75 10.20
N GLU A 85 -13.79 -25.48 9.10
CA GLU A 85 -12.45 -25.83 8.61
C GLU A 85 -11.62 -24.62 8.22
N ALA A 86 -12.21 -23.67 7.48
CA ALA A 86 -11.54 -22.44 7.08
C ALA A 86 -11.13 -21.61 8.31
N GLU A 87 -11.99 -21.53 9.32
CA GLU A 87 -11.68 -20.86 10.60
C GLU A 87 -10.53 -21.53 11.33
N LYS A 88 -10.57 -22.86 11.44
CA LYS A 88 -9.50 -23.64 12.08
C LYS A 88 -8.15 -23.46 11.38
N ARG A 89 -8.14 -23.48 10.04
CA ARG A 89 -6.92 -23.23 9.25
C ARG A 89 -6.41 -21.81 9.45
N SER A 90 -7.30 -20.81 9.42
CA SER A 90 -6.96 -19.41 9.67
C SER A 90 -6.36 -19.20 11.06
N GLU A 91 -6.97 -19.78 12.10
CA GLU A 91 -6.45 -19.70 13.47
C GLU A 91 -5.08 -20.39 13.58
N GLN A 92 -4.88 -21.54 12.95
CA GLN A 92 -3.59 -22.21 12.92
C GLN A 92 -2.51 -21.37 12.21
N GLU A 93 -2.83 -20.74 11.08
CA GLU A 93 -1.94 -19.83 10.37
C GLU A 93 -1.57 -18.62 11.24
N LEU A 94 -2.55 -18.04 11.93
CA LEU A 94 -2.37 -16.92 12.84
C LEU A 94 -1.50 -17.29 14.04
N GLN A 95 -1.71 -18.47 14.63
CA GLN A 95 -0.85 -18.99 15.70
C GLN A 95 0.58 -19.25 15.23
N ARG A 96 0.76 -19.81 14.02
CA ARG A 96 2.10 -19.96 13.41
C ARG A 96 2.76 -18.61 13.18
N ALA A 97 2.03 -17.61 12.70
CA ALA A 97 2.55 -16.26 12.49
C ALA A 97 2.95 -15.60 13.82
N ARG A 98 2.10 -15.71 14.86
CA ARG A 98 2.40 -15.23 16.22
C ARG A 98 3.67 -15.84 16.79
N LYS A 99 3.90 -17.14 16.59
CA LYS A 99 5.14 -17.83 17.01
C LYS A 99 6.39 -17.33 16.28
N LYS A 100 6.28 -16.96 15.01
CA LYS A 100 7.40 -16.47 14.18
C LYS A 100 7.71 -14.98 14.41
N LEU A 101 6.72 -14.19 14.85
CA LEU A 101 6.83 -12.74 14.98
C LEU A 101 8.03 -12.28 15.85
N PRO A 102 8.31 -12.87 17.03
CA PRO A 102 9.45 -12.46 17.84
C PRO A 102 10.80 -12.61 17.12
N GLU A 103 11.00 -13.70 16.37
CA GLU A 103 12.24 -13.93 15.63
C GLU A 103 12.36 -12.99 14.43
N ALA A 104 11.24 -12.70 13.75
CA ALA A 104 11.21 -11.70 12.69
C ALA A 104 11.61 -10.30 13.21
N VAL A 105 11.10 -9.90 14.38
CA VAL A 105 11.45 -8.62 15.02
C VAL A 105 12.93 -8.59 15.43
N LYS A 106 13.48 -9.67 15.99
CA LYS A 106 14.92 -9.78 16.30
C LYS A 106 15.78 -9.69 15.05
N SER A 107 15.40 -10.38 13.98
CA SER A 107 16.09 -10.32 12.69
C SER A 107 16.09 -8.91 12.11
N PHE A 108 14.93 -8.24 12.13
CA PHE A 108 14.80 -6.85 11.72
C PHE A 108 15.69 -5.91 12.55
N TYR A 109 15.73 -6.09 13.88
CA TYR A 109 16.62 -5.32 14.75
C TYR A 109 18.10 -5.52 14.42
N ARG A 110 18.53 -6.77 14.15
CA ARG A 110 19.90 -7.04 13.69
C ARG A 110 20.21 -6.36 12.36
N ALA A 111 19.28 -6.40 11.41
CA ALA A 111 19.43 -5.73 10.11
C ALA A 111 19.55 -4.21 10.28
N ARG A 112 18.74 -3.62 11.17
CA ARG A 112 18.83 -2.21 11.55
C ARG A 112 20.21 -1.85 12.08
N ASN A 113 20.76 -2.64 13.00
CA ASN A 113 22.10 -2.37 13.56
C ASN A 113 23.18 -2.45 12.48
N ARG A 114 23.12 -3.46 11.60
CA ARG A 114 24.04 -3.55 10.45
C ARG A 114 23.95 -2.35 9.51
N LEU A 115 22.75 -1.83 9.29
CA LEU A 115 22.56 -0.62 8.47
C LEU A 115 23.19 0.60 9.15
N ILE A 116 23.02 0.75 10.47
CA ILE A 116 23.65 1.85 11.23
C ILE A 116 25.18 1.76 11.16
N GLU A 117 25.74 0.56 11.33
CA GLU A 117 27.18 0.30 11.20
C GLU A 117 27.69 0.65 9.80
N ALA A 118 26.97 0.23 8.76
CA ALA A 118 27.33 0.54 7.37
C ALA A 118 27.23 2.05 7.06
N LEU A 119 26.23 2.74 7.59
CA LEU A 119 26.10 4.19 7.42
C LEU A 119 27.23 4.95 8.12
N ALA A 120 27.57 4.58 9.36
CA ALA A 120 28.70 5.17 10.08
C ALA A 120 30.01 4.97 9.29
N ALA A 121 30.29 3.74 8.85
CA ALA A 121 31.47 3.43 8.06
C ALA A 121 31.51 4.19 6.71
N SER A 122 30.36 4.52 6.12
CA SER A 122 30.30 5.30 4.89
C SER A 122 30.75 6.76 5.06
N VAL A 123 30.73 7.28 6.29
CA VAL A 123 31.12 8.66 6.63
C VAL A 123 32.55 8.74 7.16
N ASP A 124 33.09 7.68 7.77
CA ASP A 124 34.45 7.68 8.36
C ASP A 124 35.55 8.05 7.33
N GLY A 125 35.39 7.68 6.06
CA GLY A 125 36.31 8.07 4.97
C GLY A 125 36.07 9.45 4.35
N LEU A 126 34.98 10.12 4.72
CA LEU A 126 34.65 11.45 4.20
C LEU A 126 35.31 12.56 5.00
N GLN A 127 35.65 12.33 6.26
CA GLN A 127 36.23 13.38 7.12
C GLN A 127 37.49 13.98 6.50
N GLU A 128 38.40 13.16 5.95
CA GLU A 128 39.62 13.66 5.31
C GLU A 128 39.33 14.41 4.00
N ARG A 129 38.38 13.92 3.20
CA ARG A 129 37.97 14.58 1.95
C ARG A 129 37.25 15.91 2.19
N LEU A 130 36.48 15.98 3.27
CA LEU A 130 35.79 17.19 3.70
C LEU A 130 36.75 18.27 4.18
N LYS A 131 37.91 17.93 4.76
CA LYS A 131 38.93 18.93 5.12
C LYS A 131 39.44 19.69 3.91
N SER A 132 39.81 19.00 2.84
CA SER A 132 40.25 19.69 1.61
C SER A 132 39.13 20.52 0.97
N LEU A 133 37.87 20.08 1.10
CA LEU A 133 36.72 20.88 0.68
C LEU A 133 36.53 22.11 1.56
N GLU A 134 36.65 21.98 2.87
CA GLU A 134 36.56 23.06 3.85
C GLU A 134 37.65 24.11 3.58
N GLU A 135 38.89 23.68 3.33
CA GLU A 135 39.99 24.57 2.92
C GLU A 135 39.69 25.31 1.60
N ALA A 136 39.11 24.62 0.61
CA ALA A 136 38.73 25.24 -0.66
C ALA A 136 37.57 26.24 -0.50
N VAL A 137 36.57 25.92 0.33
CA VAL A 137 35.45 26.80 0.66
C VAL A 137 35.94 28.03 1.42
N GLU A 138 36.86 27.84 2.38
CA GLU A 138 37.47 28.93 3.13
C GLU A 138 38.31 29.83 2.20
N ALA A 139 39.11 29.25 1.31
CA ALA A 139 39.87 30.02 0.31
C ALA A 139 38.94 30.82 -0.64
N TYR A 140 37.84 30.22 -1.09
CA TYR A 140 36.81 30.90 -1.87
C TYR A 140 36.17 32.05 -1.07
N TYR A 141 35.85 31.81 0.20
CA TYR A 141 35.27 32.79 1.09
C TYR A 141 36.21 34.00 1.30
N GLN A 142 37.47 33.74 1.63
CA GLN A 142 38.52 34.75 1.81
C GLN A 142 38.78 35.55 0.53
N ALA A 143 38.77 34.89 -0.64
CA ALA A 143 38.92 35.57 -1.92
C ALA A 143 37.76 36.55 -2.18
N GLY A 144 36.52 36.16 -1.83
CA GLY A 144 35.36 37.03 -1.91
C GLY A 144 35.40 38.21 -0.95
N GLU A 145 35.86 38.00 0.30
CA GLU A 145 36.06 39.09 1.26
C GLU A 145 37.09 40.10 0.75
N LYS A 146 38.25 39.62 0.30
CA LYS A 146 39.30 40.47 -0.27
C LYS A 146 38.83 41.25 -1.50
N LEU A 147 38.03 40.62 -2.36
CA LEU A 147 37.43 41.28 -3.51
C LEU A 147 36.50 42.43 -3.08
N ALA A 148 35.64 42.18 -2.10
CA ALA A 148 34.73 43.19 -1.56
C ALA A 148 35.48 44.36 -0.91
N GLU A 149 36.53 44.07 -0.12
CA GLU A 149 37.40 45.10 0.47
C GLU A 149 38.04 46.01 -0.59
N ILE A 150 38.63 45.41 -1.62
CA ILE A 150 39.27 46.15 -2.72
C ILE A 150 38.24 47.00 -3.48
N ALA A 151 37.05 46.45 -3.75
CA ALA A 151 35.98 47.17 -4.44
C ALA A 151 35.48 48.37 -3.60
N CYS A 152 35.38 48.22 -2.28
CA CYS A 152 35.07 49.32 -1.35
C CYS A 152 36.16 50.40 -1.36
N GLN A 153 37.44 50.02 -1.29
CA GLN A 153 38.57 50.95 -1.35
C GLN A 153 38.60 51.73 -2.69
N ALA A 154 38.25 51.06 -3.79
CA ALA A 154 38.12 51.66 -5.10
C ALA A 154 36.87 52.55 -5.27
N LYS A 155 35.99 52.62 -4.24
CA LYS A 155 34.66 53.28 -4.29
C LYS A 155 33.73 52.71 -5.36
N GLU A 156 33.95 51.45 -5.73
CA GLU A 156 33.19 50.73 -6.75
C GLU A 156 32.10 49.84 -6.15
N HIS A 157 32.13 49.60 -4.83
CA HIS A 157 31.10 48.92 -4.06
C HIS A 157 30.52 49.85 -2.97
N LYS A 158 29.19 49.84 -2.82
CA LYS A 158 28.44 50.70 -1.89
C LYS A 158 27.94 49.97 -0.64
N GLY A 159 28.06 48.65 -0.58
CA GLY A 159 27.64 47.81 0.53
C GLY A 159 28.70 47.69 1.62
N ALA A 160 28.36 47.02 2.72
CA ALA A 160 29.29 46.58 3.73
C ALA A 160 29.40 45.05 3.68
N GLY A 161 30.61 44.53 3.51
CA GLY A 161 30.86 43.09 3.40
C GLY A 161 30.74 42.55 1.98
N TRP A 162 30.34 41.28 1.86
CA TRP A 162 30.29 40.56 0.58
C TRP A 162 29.43 41.23 -0.49
N ILE A 163 29.88 41.15 -1.75
CA ILE A 163 29.10 41.59 -2.91
C ILE A 163 28.01 40.54 -3.17
N VAL A 164 26.79 40.83 -2.72
CA VAL A 164 25.62 39.95 -2.88
C VAL A 164 24.69 40.39 -4.01
N SER A 165 24.87 41.61 -4.51
CA SER A 165 24.04 42.17 -5.60
C SER A 165 24.85 43.03 -6.55
N LEU A 166 24.56 42.90 -7.85
CA LEU A 166 25.10 43.80 -8.88
C LEU A 166 24.68 45.26 -8.65
N ALA A 167 23.54 45.50 -7.98
CA ALA A 167 23.07 46.85 -7.68
C ALA A 167 24.04 47.62 -6.75
N ASP A 168 24.79 46.89 -5.92
CA ASP A 168 25.73 47.46 -4.96
C ASP A 168 27.04 47.91 -5.61
N LEU A 169 27.25 47.54 -6.87
CA LEU A 169 28.41 47.94 -7.66
C LEU A 169 28.10 49.18 -8.50
N THR A 170 29.12 49.94 -8.87
CA THR A 170 29.01 50.99 -9.88
C THR A 170 28.89 50.39 -11.29
N ALA A 171 28.52 51.20 -12.29
CA ALA A 171 28.37 50.73 -13.66
C ALA A 171 29.67 50.13 -14.28
N PRO A 172 30.87 50.70 -14.06
CA PRO A 172 32.12 50.08 -14.52
C PRO A 172 32.40 48.72 -13.86
N ALA A 173 32.28 48.62 -12.53
CA ALA A 173 32.54 47.37 -11.81
C ALA A 173 31.52 46.27 -12.12
N ARG A 174 30.24 46.62 -12.34
CA ARG A 174 29.23 45.68 -12.84
C ARG A 174 29.63 45.07 -14.17
N ARG A 175 30.12 45.88 -15.13
CA ARG A 175 30.55 45.37 -16.44
C ARG A 175 31.74 44.42 -16.32
N LEU A 176 32.69 44.73 -15.43
CA LEU A 176 33.83 43.85 -15.16
C LEU A 176 33.39 42.54 -14.51
N TRP A 177 32.50 42.62 -13.51
CA TRP A 177 31.92 41.47 -12.83
C TRP A 177 31.24 40.54 -13.83
N LEU A 178 30.34 41.07 -14.68
CA LEU A 178 29.65 40.27 -15.69
C LEU A 178 30.66 39.63 -16.66
N LYS A 179 31.67 40.38 -17.15
CA LYS A 179 32.69 39.84 -18.06
C LYS A 179 33.52 38.69 -17.47
N ILE A 180 33.76 38.69 -16.16
CA ILE A 180 34.59 37.68 -15.50
C ILE A 180 33.73 36.53 -14.95
N MET A 181 32.60 36.85 -14.32
CA MET A 181 31.75 35.88 -13.62
C MET A 181 30.69 35.24 -14.52
N GLU A 182 30.38 35.80 -15.70
CA GLU A 182 29.62 35.10 -16.76
C GLU A 182 30.51 34.14 -17.56
N GLN A 183 31.82 34.07 -17.28
CA GLN A 183 32.63 32.95 -17.77
C GLN A 183 32.12 31.70 -17.08
N GLU A 184 31.53 30.79 -17.86
CA GLU A 184 31.05 29.52 -17.34
C GLU A 184 32.22 28.83 -16.63
N PRO A 185 32.14 28.58 -15.31
CA PRO A 185 33.16 27.80 -14.65
C PRO A 185 33.16 26.45 -15.34
N VAL A 186 34.25 26.10 -16.02
CA VAL A 186 34.37 24.81 -16.69
C VAL A 186 34.75 23.81 -15.62
N PRO A 187 33.83 22.99 -15.09
CA PRO A 187 34.25 21.85 -14.31
C PRO A 187 35.07 20.96 -15.26
N GLU A 188 36.34 20.74 -14.92
CA GLU A 188 37.20 19.82 -15.67
C GLU A 188 36.64 18.38 -15.67
N VAL A 189 35.64 18.10 -14.83
CA VAL A 189 35.01 16.81 -14.64
C VAL A 189 33.48 16.93 -14.73
N LYS A 190 32.87 16.21 -15.69
CA LYS A 190 31.42 16.04 -15.76
C LYS A 190 30.98 15.00 -14.73
N ILE A 191 30.06 15.37 -13.84
CA ILE A 191 29.45 14.44 -12.89
C ILE A 191 28.26 13.76 -13.57
N GLU A 192 28.20 12.42 -13.52
CA GLU A 192 27.10 11.64 -14.09
C GLU A 192 25.82 11.77 -13.24
N GLU A 193 24.64 11.81 -13.88
CA GLU A 193 23.36 11.94 -13.19
C GLU A 193 23.11 10.78 -12.20
N GLU A 194 23.57 9.58 -12.52
CA GLU A 194 23.46 8.42 -11.63
C GLU A 194 24.22 8.62 -10.31
N VAL A 195 25.38 9.28 -10.37
CA VAL A 195 26.17 9.64 -9.18
C VAL A 195 25.43 10.70 -8.35
N LEU A 196 24.76 11.65 -9.00
CA LEU A 196 23.94 12.66 -8.31
C LEU A 196 22.72 12.04 -7.64
N GLU A 197 22.00 11.13 -8.32
CA GLU A 197 20.88 10.38 -7.74
C GLU A 197 21.32 9.56 -6.53
N LEU A 198 22.46 8.85 -6.63
CA LEU A 198 23.01 8.05 -5.54
C LEU A 198 23.42 8.93 -4.35
N SER A 199 24.04 10.07 -4.62
CA SER A 199 24.46 11.03 -3.59
C SER A 199 23.26 11.61 -2.84
N ARG A 200 22.20 12.02 -3.55
CA ARG A 200 20.95 12.49 -2.93
C ARG A 200 20.31 11.41 -2.06
N TRP A 201 20.24 10.18 -2.56
CA TRP A 201 19.71 9.05 -1.79
C TRP A 201 20.54 8.75 -0.53
N TRP A 202 21.87 8.82 -0.62
CA TRP A 202 22.74 8.62 0.53
C TRP A 202 22.59 9.75 1.57
N LEU A 203 22.45 11.01 1.13
CA LEU A 203 22.14 12.13 2.02
C LEU A 203 20.80 11.94 2.74
N ASP A 204 19.74 11.55 2.02
CA ASP A 204 18.43 11.23 2.61
C ASP A 204 18.56 10.13 3.68
N LEU A 205 19.43 9.13 3.47
CA LEU A 205 19.69 8.08 4.46
C LEU A 205 20.42 8.59 5.70
N LEU A 206 21.38 9.50 5.53
CA LEU A 206 22.07 10.13 6.64
C LEU A 206 21.14 11.02 7.47
N ASP A 207 20.21 11.74 6.83
CA ASP A 207 19.20 12.54 7.53
C ASP A 207 18.32 11.67 8.44
N GLU A 208 18.09 10.42 8.05
CA GLU A 208 17.32 9.44 8.83
C GLU A 208 18.17 8.68 9.88
N PHE A 209 19.49 8.94 9.97
CA PHE A 209 20.40 8.19 10.85
C PHE A 209 20.03 8.25 12.34
N GLU A 210 19.70 9.44 12.87
CA GLU A 210 19.32 9.57 14.28
C GLU A 210 17.97 8.90 14.57
N ARG A 211 17.04 8.92 13.61
CA ARG A 211 15.79 8.16 13.70
C ARG A 211 16.04 6.66 13.67
N LEU A 212 16.94 6.20 12.81
CA LEU A 212 17.40 4.81 12.80
C LEU A 212 18.07 4.42 14.11
N LYS A 213 18.65 5.31 14.91
CA LYS A 213 19.20 4.93 16.22
C LYS A 213 18.17 4.95 17.34
N ARG A 214 17.29 5.95 17.36
CA ARG A 214 16.47 6.27 18.54
C ARG A 214 15.00 5.90 18.42
N ALA A 215 14.46 5.79 17.21
CA ALA A 215 13.03 5.55 17.04
C ALA A 215 12.64 4.12 17.47
N LYS A 216 11.51 4.00 18.17
CA LYS A 216 10.86 2.71 18.45
C LYS A 216 10.36 2.06 17.15
N PHE A 217 9.96 2.90 16.20
CA PHE A 217 9.53 2.52 14.85
C PHE A 217 10.43 3.21 13.84
N PRO A 218 11.49 2.54 13.35
CA PRO A 218 12.40 3.13 12.37
C PRO A 218 11.68 3.39 11.03
N PRO A 219 12.17 4.35 10.23
CA PRO A 219 11.60 4.67 8.93
C PRO A 219 11.66 3.47 7.98
N CYS A 220 10.72 3.43 7.02
CA CYS A 220 10.77 2.48 5.93
C CYS A 220 11.79 2.96 4.88
N LEU A 221 12.94 2.31 4.83
CA LEU A 221 14.04 2.66 3.93
C LEU A 221 14.14 1.67 2.79
N MET A 222 14.52 2.17 1.62
CA MET A 222 14.51 1.41 0.38
C MET A 222 15.68 1.82 -0.51
N THR A 223 16.18 0.86 -1.29
CA THR A 223 17.13 1.15 -2.38
C THR A 223 16.46 1.98 -3.48
N LEU A 224 17.25 2.72 -4.25
CA LEU A 224 16.79 3.43 -5.46
C LEU A 224 16.01 2.52 -6.42
N LYS A 225 16.54 1.33 -6.69
CA LYS A 225 15.89 0.33 -7.56
C LYS A 225 14.48 0.01 -7.07
N ARG A 226 14.35 -0.33 -5.78
CA ARG A 226 13.07 -0.71 -5.19
C ARG A 226 12.07 0.45 -5.15
N LYS A 227 12.54 1.69 -4.95
CA LYS A 227 11.71 2.90 -5.04
C LYS A 227 11.15 3.07 -6.46
N LYS A 228 12.00 2.91 -7.49
CA LYS A 228 11.59 2.96 -8.91
C LYS A 228 10.55 1.87 -9.24
N GLU A 229 10.77 0.63 -8.79
CA GLU A 229 9.82 -0.48 -8.98
C GLU A 229 8.44 -0.20 -8.36
N LEU A 230 8.39 0.32 -7.13
CA LEU A 230 7.11 0.63 -6.49
C LEU A 230 6.34 1.76 -7.19
N VAL A 231 7.05 2.79 -7.66
CA VAL A 231 6.42 3.87 -8.43
C VAL A 231 5.82 3.33 -9.73
N GLN A 232 6.52 2.42 -10.41
CA GLN A 232 5.99 1.76 -11.61
C GLN A 232 4.73 0.95 -11.31
N LEU A 233 4.78 0.09 -10.29
CA LEU A 233 3.62 -0.71 -9.87
C LEU A 233 2.42 0.18 -9.49
N ALA A 234 2.65 1.28 -8.78
CA ALA A 234 1.60 2.23 -8.42
C ALA A 234 0.99 2.90 -9.66
N ASN A 235 1.82 3.29 -10.63
CA ASN A 235 1.36 3.87 -11.89
C ASN A 235 0.57 2.87 -12.73
N GLU A 236 0.99 1.60 -12.76
CA GLU A 236 0.26 0.54 -13.45
C GLU A 236 -1.09 0.26 -12.81
N ALA A 237 -1.15 0.13 -11.48
CA ALA A 237 -2.38 -0.04 -10.73
C ALA A 237 -3.35 1.14 -10.98
N ARG A 238 -2.84 2.37 -11.00
CA ARG A 238 -3.63 3.57 -11.32
C ARG A 238 -4.20 3.51 -12.73
N ARG A 239 -3.38 3.15 -13.74
CA ARG A 239 -3.84 2.97 -15.12
C ARG A 239 -4.91 1.89 -15.25
N GLN A 240 -4.78 0.79 -14.50
CA GLN A 240 -5.79 -0.28 -14.48
C GLN A 240 -7.13 0.21 -13.89
N LEU A 241 -7.09 0.99 -12.82
CA LEU A 241 -8.28 1.61 -12.23
C LEU A 241 -8.94 2.61 -13.20
N GLU A 242 -8.15 3.46 -13.85
CA GLU A 242 -8.66 4.42 -14.84
C GLU A 242 -9.30 3.71 -16.06
N ARG A 243 -8.77 2.57 -16.50
CA ARG A 243 -9.38 1.75 -17.55
C ARG A 243 -10.70 1.12 -17.09
N ARG A 244 -10.77 0.62 -15.86
CA ARG A 244 -12.02 0.09 -15.28
C ARG A 244 -13.10 1.16 -15.13
N TRP A 245 -12.70 2.40 -14.85
CA TRP A 245 -13.62 3.54 -14.73
C TRP A 245 -14.09 4.11 -16.07
N LYS A 246 -13.30 4.01 -17.13
CA LYS A 246 -13.68 4.47 -18.48
C LYS A 246 -14.40 3.42 -19.33
N GLY A 247 -14.42 2.16 -18.87
CA GLY A 247 -15.00 1.02 -19.58
C GLY A 247 -16.26 0.43 -18.94
N GLY A 248 -16.85 1.10 -17.94
CA GLY A 248 -18.16 0.79 -17.38
C GLY A 248 -19.09 1.99 -17.54
#